data_AF-A0A6N2X1L5-F1
#
_entry.id   AF-A0A6N2X1L5-F1
#
_cell.length_a   1.000
_cell.length_b   1.000
_cell.length_c   1.000
_cell.angle_alpha   90.00
_cell.angle_beta   90.00
_cell.angle_gamma   90.00
#
_symmetry.space_group_name_H-M   'P 1'
#
loop_
_entity.id
_entity.type
_entity.pdbx_description
1 polymer ?
#
loop_
_entity_poly.entity_id
_entity_poly.type
_entity_poly.pdbx_seq_one_letter_code
_entity_poly.pdbx_strand_id
1 'polypeptide(L)'
;MSRELTRQEKAAIRSLVKRWCANYDKDAGCLPLDAPCYMLGKCWTGAYCRYFCSAVLPLDPVLERSLTVERITETRPCPVCGRAFLPDGRQRYCSPVCAGAALREQKRAYMRRKRR
;
A
#
# COMPACT_ATOMS: atom_id res chain seq x y z
N MET A 1 2.39 7.11 3.57
CA MET A 1 3.71 6.65 4.05
C MET A 1 4.34 5.91 2.88
N SER A 2 5.40 6.42 2.27
CA SER A 2 6.06 5.74 1.15
C SER A 2 6.95 4.64 1.71
N ARG A 3 6.69 3.37 1.35
CA ARG A 3 7.56 2.25 1.72
C ARG A 3 8.91 2.40 1.01
N GLU A 4 9.99 2.00 1.68
CA GLU A 4 11.27 1.88 0.99
C GLU A 4 11.27 0.65 0.06
N LEU A 5 11.66 0.88 -1.20
CA LEU A 5 11.78 -0.19 -2.19
C LEU A 5 13.00 -1.07 -1.91
N THR A 6 12.80 -2.38 -2.03
CA THR A 6 13.86 -3.37 -1.92
C THR A 6 14.88 -3.20 -3.05
N ARG A 7 16.10 -3.73 -2.85
CA ARG A 7 17.14 -3.73 -3.90
C ARG A 7 16.66 -4.44 -5.18
N GLN A 8 15.88 -5.50 -5.03
CA GLN A 8 15.32 -6.26 -6.16
C GLN A 8 14.29 -5.45 -6.94
N GLU A 9 13.35 -4.79 -6.24
CA GLU A 9 12.37 -3.90 -6.89
C GLU A 9 13.06 -2.73 -7.61
N LYS A 10 14.06 -2.11 -6.98
CA LYS A 10 14.89 -1.07 -7.61
C LYS A 10 15.58 -1.57 -8.89
N ALA A 11 16.07 -2.81 -8.90
CA ALA A 11 16.69 -3.41 -10.08
C ALA A 11 15.68 -3.73 -11.18
N ALA A 12 14.53 -4.31 -10.82
CA ALA A 12 13.45 -4.66 -11.76
C ALA A 12 12.88 -3.41 -12.45
N ILE A 13 12.61 -2.35 -11.68
CA ILE A 13 12.17 -1.05 -12.23
C ILE A 13 13.20 -0.53 -13.24
N ARG A 14 14.50 -0.51 -12.89
CA ARG A 14 15.55 -0.05 -13.81
C ARG A 14 15.64 -0.90 -15.08
N SER A 15 15.47 -2.22 -14.97
CA SER A 15 15.48 -3.14 -16.11
C SER A 15 14.32 -2.84 -17.07
N LEU A 16 13.10 -2.70 -16.54
CA LEU A 16 11.92 -2.37 -17.34
C LEU A 16 12.06 -1.02 -18.04
N VAL A 17 12.51 -0.01 -17.31
CA VAL A 17 12.69 1.34 -17.87
C VAL A 17 13.70 1.31 -19.01
N LYS A 18 14.86 0.68 -18.81
CA LYS A 18 15.91 0.59 -19.84
C LYS A 18 15.48 -0.17 -21.08
N ARG A 19 14.59 -1.17 -20.93
CA ARG A 19 14.23 -2.07 -22.01
C ARG A 19 13.00 -1.63 -22.79
N TRP A 20 12.02 -1.02 -22.11
CA TRP A 20 10.67 -0.84 -22.67
C TRP A 20 10.12 0.59 -22.55
N CYS A 21 10.74 1.47 -21.76
CA CYS A 21 10.24 2.84 -21.65
C CYS A 21 10.64 3.65 -22.89
N ALA A 22 9.66 4.04 -23.71
CA ALA A 22 9.88 4.89 -24.87
C ALA A 22 10.43 6.28 -24.52
N ASN A 23 10.30 6.70 -23.26
CA ASN A 23 10.75 8.00 -22.77
C ASN A 23 12.06 7.91 -21.98
N TYR A 24 12.80 6.82 -22.13
CA TYR A 24 14.11 6.65 -21.50
C TYR A 24 15.20 6.55 -22.56
N ASP A 25 16.18 7.44 -22.44
CA ASP A 25 17.43 7.38 -23.18
C ASP A 25 18.58 6.93 -22.27
N LYS A 26 19.54 6.21 -22.84
CA LYS A 26 20.66 5.66 -22.06
C LYS A 26 21.66 6.72 -21.60
N ASP A 27 21.83 7.79 -22.37
CA ASP A 27 22.84 8.82 -22.17
C ASP A 27 22.24 10.02 -21.42
N ALA A 28 20.97 10.35 -21.71
CA ALA A 28 20.24 11.47 -21.10
C ALA A 28 19.29 11.05 -19.96
N GLY A 29 18.98 9.77 -19.79
CA GLY A 29 18.03 9.28 -18.78
C GLY A 29 16.56 9.46 -19.19
N CYS A 30 15.67 9.70 -18.22
CA CYS A 30 14.27 10.00 -18.54
C CYS A 30 14.19 11.30 -19.34
N LEU A 31 13.55 11.26 -20.50
CA LEU A 31 13.37 12.42 -21.35
C LEU A 31 12.16 13.25 -20.89
N PRO A 32 12.20 14.59 -21.05
CA PRO A 32 11.06 15.46 -20.83
C PRO A 32 9.88 15.03 -21.70
N LEU A 33 8.70 15.00 -21.10
CA LEU A 33 7.44 14.96 -21.84
C LEU A 33 6.86 16.37 -21.85
N ASP A 34 6.02 16.68 -22.83
CA ASP A 34 5.22 17.91 -22.86
C ASP A 34 4.19 17.99 -21.71
N ALA A 35 4.15 16.96 -20.87
CA ALA A 35 3.36 16.87 -19.65
C ALA A 35 4.29 16.68 -18.43
N PRO A 36 3.90 17.17 -17.24
CA PRO A 36 4.73 17.07 -16.03
C PRO A 36 5.04 15.61 -15.69
N CYS A 37 6.32 15.24 -15.81
CA CYS A 37 6.83 13.94 -15.37
C CYS A 37 7.41 14.06 -13.96
N TYR A 38 6.73 13.46 -12.98
CA TYR A 38 7.13 13.49 -11.57
C TYR A 38 8.57 12.94 -11.34
N MET A 39 9.03 12.03 -12.20
CA MET A 39 10.37 11.43 -12.11
C MET A 39 11.51 12.39 -12.46
N LEU A 40 11.23 13.52 -13.13
CA LEU A 40 12.22 14.53 -13.50
C LEU A 40 12.47 15.58 -12.41
N GLY A 41 11.59 15.66 -11.41
CA GLY A 41 11.63 16.74 -10.40
C GLY A 41 12.15 16.34 -9.02
N LYS A 42 12.05 15.06 -8.63
CA LYS A 42 12.46 14.61 -7.29
C LYS A 42 13.02 13.20 -7.33
N CYS A 43 14.18 13.04 -6.72
CA CYS A 43 14.77 11.76 -6.34
C CYS A 43 13.76 10.95 -5.50
N TRP A 44 13.14 9.94 -6.14
CA TRP A 44 12.59 8.72 -5.54
C TRP A 44 11.81 8.84 -4.22
N THR A 45 10.97 9.88 -4.08
CA THR A 45 10.21 10.14 -2.84
C THR A 45 8.69 10.24 -3.05
N GLY A 46 8.11 9.28 -3.80
CA GLY A 46 6.75 8.81 -3.44
C GLY A 46 5.71 8.64 -4.54
N ALA A 47 5.97 8.93 -5.81
CA ALA A 47 5.05 8.57 -6.90
C ALA A 47 5.81 8.09 -8.14
N TYR A 48 5.37 6.96 -8.71
CA TYR A 48 5.88 6.49 -9.99
C TYR A 48 5.39 7.38 -11.13
N CYS A 49 6.17 7.49 -12.22
CA CYS A 49 5.72 8.18 -13.44
C CYS A 49 4.41 7.58 -13.95
N ARG A 50 3.46 8.42 -14.36
CA ARG A 50 2.17 7.99 -14.91
C ARG A 50 2.35 7.05 -16.10
N TYR A 51 3.22 7.38 -17.05
CA TYR A 51 3.51 6.54 -18.20
C TYR A 51 4.12 5.19 -17.80
N PHE A 52 5.03 5.21 -16.82
CA PHE A 52 5.58 3.98 -16.26
C PHE A 52 4.46 3.08 -15.70
N CYS A 53 3.59 3.61 -14.85
CA CYS A 53 2.47 2.84 -14.30
C CYS A 53 1.50 2.31 -15.35
N SER A 54 1.18 3.10 -16.39
CA SER A 54 0.15 2.72 -17.35
C SER A 54 0.64 1.84 -18.49
N ALA A 55 1.91 1.95 -18.88
CA ALA A 55 2.42 1.32 -20.11
C ALA A 55 3.63 0.40 -19.89
N VAL A 56 4.47 0.67 -18.88
CA VAL A 56 5.73 -0.07 -18.69
C VAL A 56 5.63 -1.09 -17.55
N LEU A 57 5.04 -0.71 -16.41
CA LEU A 57 4.88 -1.56 -15.24
C LEU A 57 4.02 -2.80 -15.50
N PRO A 58 2.91 -2.73 -16.27
CA PRO A 58 2.10 -3.92 -16.57
C PRO A 58 2.84 -5.01 -17.37
N LEU A 59 4.01 -4.70 -17.94
CA LEU A 59 4.87 -5.70 -18.60
C LEU A 59 5.55 -6.65 -17.60
N ASP A 60 5.57 -6.31 -16.32
CA ASP A 60 6.00 -7.19 -15.23
C ASP A 60 4.90 -7.26 -14.16
N PRO A 61 3.93 -8.20 -14.30
CA PRO A 61 2.84 -8.35 -13.36
C PRO A 61 3.29 -8.71 -11.93
N VAL A 62 4.47 -9.30 -11.77
CA VAL A 62 5.01 -9.65 -10.45
C VAL A 62 5.46 -8.39 -9.74
N LEU A 63 6.23 -7.55 -10.42
CA LEU A 63 6.62 -6.24 -9.92
C LEU A 63 5.41 -5.34 -9.72
N GLU A 64 4.47 -5.29 -10.66
CA GLU A 64 3.23 -4.50 -10.52
C GLU A 64 2.49 -4.86 -9.23
N ARG A 65 2.33 -6.16 -8.94
CA ARG A 65 1.77 -6.60 -7.67
C ARG A 65 2.64 -6.14 -6.50
N SER A 66 3.94 -6.38 -6.50
CA SER A 66 4.80 -5.99 -5.36
C SER A 66 4.76 -4.48 -5.04
N LEU A 67 4.65 -3.65 -6.08
CA LEU A 67 4.57 -2.19 -5.96
C LEU A 67 3.16 -1.70 -5.58
N THR A 68 2.11 -2.45 -5.91
CA THR A 68 0.71 -2.13 -5.55
C THR A 68 0.26 -2.77 -4.24
N VAL A 69 0.99 -3.77 -3.73
CA VAL A 69 0.70 -4.53 -2.50
C VAL A 69 0.74 -3.68 -1.22
N GLU A 70 1.24 -2.43 -1.26
CA GLU A 70 0.97 -1.46 -0.18
C GLU A 70 -0.53 -1.24 0.08
N ARG A 71 -1.41 -1.65 -0.85
CA ARG A 71 -2.86 -1.66 -0.64
C ARG A 71 -3.43 -2.94 -0.02
N ILE A 72 -2.65 -4.01 0.13
CA ILE A 72 -3.09 -5.18 0.89
C ILE A 72 -2.86 -4.87 2.37
N THR A 73 -3.71 -3.99 2.87
CA THR A 73 -3.98 -3.86 4.29
C THR A 73 -4.44 -5.25 4.75
N GLU A 74 -3.65 -5.91 5.59
CA GLU A 74 -3.99 -7.25 6.06
C GLU A 74 -5.37 -7.20 6.73
N THR A 75 -6.35 -7.90 6.15
CA THR A 75 -7.66 -8.03 6.77
C THR A 75 -7.51 -8.82 8.07
N ARG A 76 -8.09 -8.32 9.15
CA ARG A 76 -8.18 -9.05 10.43
C ARG A 76 -9.62 -9.48 10.68
N PRO A 77 -9.87 -10.67 11.26
CA PRO A 77 -11.21 -11.04 11.69
C PRO A 77 -11.62 -10.21 12.90
N CYS A 78 -12.86 -9.73 12.91
CA CYS A 78 -13.40 -9.02 14.08
C CYS A 78 -13.61 -9.99 15.24
N PRO A 79 -13.11 -9.70 16.46
CA PRO A 79 -13.29 -10.60 17.61
C PRO A 79 -14.73 -10.69 18.13
N VAL A 80 -15.65 -9.86 17.61
CA VAL A 80 -17.07 -9.84 18.03
C VAL A 80 -17.95 -10.58 17.03
N CYS A 81 -17.78 -10.34 15.73
CA CYS A 81 -18.64 -10.91 14.69
C CYS A 81 -17.91 -11.83 13.68
N GLY A 82 -16.61 -12.02 13.81
CA GLY A 82 -15.79 -12.86 12.92
C GLY A 82 -15.51 -12.27 11.54
N ARG A 83 -16.26 -11.24 11.11
CA ARG A 83 -16.09 -10.62 9.78
C ARG A 83 -14.68 -10.07 9.58
N ALA A 84 -14.05 -10.41 8.45
CA ALA A 84 -12.80 -9.82 8.01
C ALA A 84 -13.00 -8.31 7.73
N PHE A 85 -12.11 -7.48 8.25
CA PHE A 85 -12.12 -6.04 8.01
C PHE A 85 -10.70 -5.49 7.90
N LEU A 86 -10.57 -4.34 7.25
CA LEU A 86 -9.31 -3.61 7.12
C LEU A 86 -9.15 -2.70 8.33
N PRO A 87 -8.14 -2.91 9.20
CA PRO A 87 -7.95 -2.05 10.36
C PRO A 87 -7.32 -0.71 9.94
N ASP A 88 -7.91 0.40 10.40
CA ASP A 88 -7.25 1.69 10.36
C ASP A 88 -6.35 1.85 11.61
N GLY A 89 -5.03 1.77 11.42
CA GLY A 89 -4.05 1.81 12.49
C GLY A 89 -4.22 0.70 13.53
N ARG A 90 -4.58 1.06 14.77
CA ARG A 90 -4.78 0.12 15.90
C ARG A 90 -6.25 -0.34 16.07
N GLN A 91 -7.08 -0.17 15.05
CA GLN A 91 -8.48 -0.57 15.10
C GLN A 91 -8.64 -2.08 15.35
N ARG A 92 -9.38 -2.44 16.41
CA ARG A 92 -9.61 -3.83 16.83
C ARG A 92 -10.94 -4.41 16.36
N TYR A 93 -11.92 -3.56 16.07
CA TYR A 93 -13.28 -3.97 15.75
C TYR A 93 -13.68 -3.46 14.37
N CYS A 94 -14.45 -4.25 13.62
CA CYS A 94 -14.87 -3.88 12.26
C CYS A 94 -15.84 -2.69 12.21
N SER A 95 -16.45 -2.33 13.34
CA SER A 95 -17.45 -1.26 13.41
C SER A 95 -17.61 -0.71 14.84
N PRO A 96 -18.15 0.52 14.99
CA PRO A 96 -18.53 1.07 16.29
C PRO A 96 -19.52 0.18 17.05
N VAL A 97 -20.40 -0.53 16.33
CA VAL A 97 -21.37 -1.47 16.92
C VAL A 97 -20.65 -2.62 17.62
N CYS A 98 -19.67 -3.24 16.95
CA CYS A 98 -18.85 -4.30 17.54
C CYS A 98 -18.00 -3.79 18.71
N ALA A 99 -17.42 -2.60 18.58
CA ALA A 99 -16.68 -1.96 19.68
C ALA A 99 -17.58 -1.74 20.92
N GLY A 100 -18.79 -1.23 20.72
CA GLY A 100 -19.78 -1.01 21.77
C GLY A 100 -20.27 -2.31 22.41
N ALA A 101 -20.45 -3.38 21.64
CA ALA A 101 -20.78 -4.70 22.16
C ALA A 101 -19.67 -5.25 23.08
N ALA A 102 -18.42 -5.17 22.64
CA ALA A 102 -17.27 -5.59 23.45
C ALA A 102 -17.15 -4.77 24.75
N LEU A 103 -17.36 -3.45 24.68
CA LEU A 103 -17.34 -2.58 25.86
C LEU A 103 -18.45 -2.93 26.87
N ARG A 104 -19.66 -3.20 26.40
CA ARG A 104 -20.78 -3.62 27.26
C ARG A 104 -20.48 -4.93 27.98
N GLU A 105 -19.89 -5.89 27.28
CA GLU A 105 -19.50 -7.18 27.87
C GLU A 105 -18.41 -7.02 28.93
N GLN A 106 -17.37 -6.20 28.66
CA GLN A 106 -16.33 -5.88 29.64
C GLN A 106 -16.91 -5.22 30.90
N LYS A 107 -17.84 -4.26 30.74
CA LYS A 107 -18.54 -3.64 31.88
C LYS A 107 -19.34 -4.65 32.69
N ARG A 108 -20.08 -5.56 32.04
CA ARG A 108 -20.82 -6.63 32.71
C ARG A 108 -19.90 -7.56 33.48
N ALA A 109 -18.80 -8.00 32.87
CA ALA A 109 -17.80 -8.86 33.50
C ALA A 109 -17.16 -8.18 34.72
N TYR A 110 -16.81 -6.89 34.61
CA TYR A 110 -16.30 -6.10 35.73
C TYR A 110 -17.30 -6.03 36.89
N MET A 111 -18.57 -5.70 36.61
CA MET A 111 -19.61 -5.64 37.65
C MET A 111 -19.87 -7.00 38.30
N ARG A 112 -19.79 -8.10 37.55
CA ARG A 112 -19.88 -9.46 38.11
C ARG A 112 -18.73 -9.76 39.07
N ARG A 113 -17.51 -9.34 38.74
CA ARG A 113 -16.33 -9.50 39.62
C ARG A 113 -16.45 -8.65 40.88
N LYS A 114 -16.94 -7.41 40.78
CA LYS A 114 -17.12 -6.52 41.94
C LYS A 114 -18.22 -6.98 42.91
N ARG A 115 -19.16 -7.80 42.43
CA ARG A 115 -20.24 -8.40 43.25
C ARG A 115 -19.83 -9.71 43.93
N ARG A 116 -18.67 -10.26 43.59
CA ARG A 116 -18.04 -11.37 44.31
C ARG A 116 -17.10 -10.80 45.37
#